data_AF-R5VYF2-F1
#
_entry.id   AF-R5VYF2-F1
#
_cell.length_a   1.000
_cell.length_b   1.000
_cell.length_c   1.000
_cell.angle_alpha   90.00
_cell.angle_beta   90.00
_cell.angle_gamma   90.00
#
_symmetry.space_group_name_H-M   'P 1'
#
loop_
_entity.id
_entity.type
_entity.pdbx_description
1 polymer ?
#
loop_
_entity_poly.entity_id
_entity_poly.type
_entity_poly.pdbx_seq_one_letter_code
_entity_poly.pdbx_strand_id
1 'polypeptide(L)'
;MLNVDRKEKGSVFLVAKGGLPNQAHQQMDCGTFIIESDSVCWTEDLGADDYALPGFWDGKPGGDRWKYFRNNNFSHNTLNIDRQPQYANGKAFVCEENTHTAQPYARLDLSEVYKVQACKAFRKFTLVNDHTIEVEDKVELRNPSSTVFWTAATKADVTINGSVAQLQKDGKVFYFRILSPEGATFHTYPAYNTYLGEKPIKGITMLEIACPAQGGKAKITVEMSSKK
;
A
#
# COMPACT_ATOMS: atom_id res chain seq x y z
N MET A 1 9.86 2.81 12.93
CA MET A 1 10.93 2.71 11.91
C MET A 1 11.69 1.43 12.21
N LEU A 2 11.70 0.47 11.28
CA LEU A 2 12.49 -0.77 11.43
C LEU A 2 13.89 -0.47 10.86
N ASN A 3 14.93 -0.57 11.69
CA ASN A 3 16.29 -0.19 11.30
C ASN A 3 17.13 -1.44 10.98
N VAL A 4 17.72 -1.44 9.79
CA VAL A 4 18.74 -2.39 9.30
C VAL A 4 20.15 -1.80 9.50
N ASP A 5 21.19 -2.62 9.33
CA ASP A 5 22.55 -2.08 9.18
C ASP A 5 22.64 -1.23 7.90
N ARG A 6 22.86 0.08 8.08
CA ARG A 6 22.94 1.07 7.00
C ARG A 6 24.20 0.93 6.16
N LYS A 7 25.17 0.13 6.59
CA LYS A 7 26.43 -0.10 5.88
C LYS A 7 26.34 -1.27 4.91
N GLU A 8 25.36 -2.15 5.08
CA GLU A 8 25.18 -3.32 4.24
C GLU A 8 24.54 -2.92 2.89
N LYS A 9 25.12 -3.43 1.81
CA LYS A 9 24.64 -3.16 0.44
C LYS A 9 23.37 -3.96 0.17
N GLY A 10 22.36 -3.32 -0.41
CA GLY A 10 21.05 -3.92 -0.61
C GLY A 10 20.20 -3.93 0.65
N SER A 11 20.60 -3.23 1.71
CA SER A 11 19.76 -3.05 2.90
C SER A 11 18.42 -2.40 2.53
N VAL A 12 17.32 -2.87 3.13
CA VAL A 12 15.98 -2.35 2.89
C VAL A 12 15.55 -1.34 3.95
N PHE A 13 14.91 -0.27 3.51
CA PHE A 13 14.34 0.76 4.36
C PHE A 13 12.87 0.88 4.05
N LEU A 14 12.03 0.89 5.08
CA LEU A 14 10.60 1.07 4.91
C LEU A 14 10.03 2.12 5.87
N VAL A 15 9.24 3.02 5.32
CA VAL A 15 8.37 3.93 6.06
C VAL A 15 6.94 3.48 5.82
N ALA A 16 6.15 3.40 6.89
CA ALA A 16 4.71 3.13 6.82
C ALA A 16 3.95 4.23 7.54
N LYS A 17 2.71 4.48 7.12
CA LYS A 17 1.90 5.58 7.61
C LYS A 17 0.49 5.13 8.03
N GLY A 18 0.11 5.53 9.24
CA GLY A 18 -1.30 5.61 9.67
C GLY A 18 -1.79 7.06 9.61
N GLY A 19 -2.81 7.40 10.38
CA GLY A 19 -3.30 8.77 10.52
C GLY A 19 -4.79 8.90 10.27
N LEU A 20 -5.19 10.11 9.91
CA LEU A 20 -6.58 10.52 9.67
C LEU A 20 -6.70 11.03 8.23
N PRO A 21 -7.53 10.43 7.37
CA PRO A 21 -7.66 10.88 5.99
C PRO A 21 -8.20 12.31 5.86
N ASN A 22 -9.17 12.68 6.71
CA ASN A 22 -9.94 13.92 6.56
C ASN A 22 -9.25 15.20 7.06
N GLN A 23 -7.99 15.16 7.48
CA GLN A 23 -7.28 16.37 7.90
C GLN A 23 -6.82 17.21 6.70
N ALA A 24 -6.56 18.48 6.95
CA ALA A 24 -6.00 19.37 5.94
C ALA A 24 -4.70 18.77 5.37
N HIS A 25 -4.56 18.84 4.05
CA HIS A 25 -3.42 18.30 3.30
C HIS A 25 -3.19 16.78 3.37
N GLN A 26 -3.96 16.01 4.16
CA GLN A 26 -3.89 14.55 4.18
C GLN A 26 -4.61 13.92 2.99
N GLN A 27 -4.37 12.63 2.74
CA GLN A 27 -5.00 11.82 1.69
C GLN A 27 -5.61 10.56 2.33
N MET A 28 -6.38 9.77 1.59
CA MET A 28 -6.80 8.43 2.04
C MET A 28 -5.65 7.41 1.89
N ASP A 29 -4.54 7.69 2.54
CA ASP A 29 -3.29 6.94 2.43
C ASP A 29 -3.03 6.04 3.65
N CYS A 30 -4.03 5.82 4.50
CA CYS A 30 -3.85 5.02 5.71
C CYS A 30 -3.42 3.59 5.35
N GLY A 31 -2.31 3.14 5.93
CA GLY A 31 -1.68 1.85 5.62
C GLY A 31 -0.66 1.89 4.48
N THR A 32 -0.42 3.05 3.85
CA THR A 32 0.60 3.22 2.81
C THR A 32 2.00 2.94 3.35
N PHE A 33 2.90 2.55 2.45
CA PHE A 33 4.32 2.37 2.73
C PHE A 33 5.19 2.84 1.57
N ILE A 34 6.42 3.23 1.89
CA ILE A 34 7.50 3.50 0.93
C ILE A 34 8.65 2.57 1.25
N ILE A 35 9.17 1.85 0.24
CA ILE A 35 10.32 0.96 0.38
C ILE A 35 11.47 1.39 -0.52
N GLU A 36 12.66 1.46 0.08
CA GLU A 36 13.89 1.83 -0.59
C GLU A 36 14.96 0.77 -0.37
N SER A 37 15.85 0.60 -1.35
CA SER A 37 17.08 -0.19 -1.20
C SER A 37 18.10 0.26 -2.24
N ASP A 38 19.39 0.23 -1.88
CA ASP A 38 20.48 0.70 -2.72
C ASP A 38 20.21 2.11 -3.31
N SER A 39 19.73 3.04 -2.48
CA SER A 39 19.40 4.42 -2.91
C SER A 39 18.33 4.53 -4.02
N VAL A 40 17.56 3.47 -4.26
CA VAL A 40 16.41 3.48 -5.16
C VAL A 40 15.14 3.34 -4.35
N CYS A 41 14.21 4.27 -4.58
CA CYS A 41 12.83 4.17 -4.10
C CYS A 41 12.03 3.28 -5.06
N TRP A 42 11.54 2.15 -4.54
CA TRP A 42 10.91 1.08 -5.32
C TRP A 42 9.39 1.20 -5.37
N THR A 43 8.78 1.75 -4.32
CA THR A 43 7.38 2.20 -4.37
C THR A 43 7.29 3.72 -4.39
N GLU A 44 6.18 4.25 -4.88
CA GLU A 44 5.99 5.68 -5.08
C GLU A 44 4.82 6.20 -4.25
N ASP A 45 4.94 7.45 -3.79
CA ASP A 45 3.79 8.28 -3.43
C ASP A 45 3.70 9.39 -4.48
N LEU A 46 2.51 9.59 -5.03
CA LEU A 46 2.31 10.53 -6.12
C LEU A 46 2.44 11.98 -5.63
N GLY A 47 2.23 12.26 -4.35
CA GLY A 47 2.20 13.59 -3.77
C GLY A 47 0.89 14.34 -4.05
N ALA A 48 0.84 15.60 -3.66
CA ALA A 48 -0.37 16.41 -3.70
C ALA A 48 -0.81 16.81 -5.12
N ASP A 49 -2.12 16.84 -5.34
CA ASP A 49 -2.74 17.44 -6.54
C ASP A 49 -2.81 18.98 -6.45
N ASP A 50 -3.61 19.62 -7.29
CA ASP A 50 -3.92 21.05 -7.26
C ASP A 50 -5.02 21.36 -6.23
N TYR A 51 -4.69 22.24 -5.29
CA TYR A 51 -5.61 22.70 -4.25
C TYR A 51 -6.73 23.63 -4.75
N ALA A 52 -6.64 24.08 -6.00
CA ALA A 52 -7.69 24.84 -6.67
C ALA A 52 -8.79 23.97 -7.27
N LEU A 53 -8.67 22.63 -7.25
CA LEU A 53 -9.70 21.75 -7.78
C LEU A 53 -11.06 21.95 -7.07
N PRO A 54 -12.20 21.89 -7.80
CA PRO A 54 -13.52 22.09 -7.21
C PRO A 54 -13.79 21.15 -6.02
N GLY A 55 -14.19 21.68 -4.87
CA GLY A 55 -14.46 20.82 -3.71
C GLY A 55 -13.23 20.09 -3.15
N PHE A 56 -11.99 20.51 -3.49
CA PHE A 56 -10.76 19.91 -2.95
C PHE A 56 -10.74 19.89 -1.41
N TRP A 57 -11.35 20.89 -0.77
CA TRP A 57 -11.40 20.98 0.69
C TRP A 57 -12.57 20.22 1.33
N ASP A 58 -13.42 19.56 0.52
CA ASP A 58 -14.51 18.74 1.02
C ASP A 58 -14.02 17.36 1.45
N GLY A 59 -13.37 17.30 2.62
CA GLY A 59 -12.78 16.10 3.20
C GLY A 59 -13.75 15.21 4.00
N LYS A 60 -15.06 15.49 4.00
CA LYS A 60 -16.04 14.67 4.73
C LYS A 60 -16.23 13.29 4.06
N PRO A 61 -16.83 12.30 4.73
CA PRO A 61 -17.20 11.04 4.07
C PRO A 61 -18.08 11.30 2.84
N GLY A 62 -17.66 10.78 1.68
CA GLY A 62 -18.33 11.02 0.40
C GLY A 62 -18.11 12.42 -0.21
N GLY A 63 -17.23 13.23 0.35
CA GLY A 63 -16.89 14.55 -0.19
C GLY A 63 -16.13 14.51 -1.51
N ASP A 64 -16.18 15.61 -2.26
CA ASP A 64 -15.65 15.69 -3.64
C ASP A 64 -14.15 15.47 -3.73
N ARG A 65 -13.39 15.80 -2.68
CA ARG A 65 -11.94 15.58 -2.60
C ARG A 65 -11.53 14.14 -2.93
N TRP A 66 -12.36 13.17 -2.57
CA TRP A 66 -12.06 11.75 -2.73
C TRP A 66 -12.31 11.21 -4.14
N LYS A 67 -12.85 12.05 -5.03
CA LYS A 67 -12.96 11.74 -6.47
C LYS A 67 -11.63 11.88 -7.20
N TYR A 68 -10.66 12.58 -6.61
CA TYR A 68 -9.31 12.73 -7.16
C TYR A 68 -8.47 11.51 -6.84
N PHE A 69 -7.84 10.94 -7.88
CA PHE A 69 -7.04 9.73 -7.80
C PHE A 69 -5.94 9.91 -6.76
N ARG A 70 -5.19 11.01 -6.81
CA ARG A 70 -4.11 11.32 -5.85
C ARG A 70 -4.59 11.48 -4.41
N ASN A 71 -5.87 11.69 -4.16
CA ASN A 71 -6.39 11.94 -2.82
C ASN A 71 -7.10 10.73 -2.21
N ASN A 72 -7.40 9.70 -3.01
CA ASN A 72 -8.05 8.48 -2.53
C ASN A 72 -7.03 7.32 -2.41
N ASN A 73 -7.43 6.23 -1.75
CA ASN A 73 -6.55 5.09 -1.47
C ASN A 73 -6.09 4.32 -2.72
N PHE A 74 -6.74 4.50 -3.87
CA PHE A 74 -6.37 3.78 -5.09
C PHE A 74 -5.01 4.24 -5.66
N SER A 75 -4.53 5.44 -5.30
CA SER A 75 -3.19 5.90 -5.67
C SER A 75 -2.08 5.53 -4.70
N HIS A 76 -2.39 4.91 -3.57
CA HIS A 76 -1.43 4.65 -2.49
C HIS A 76 -1.10 3.16 -2.34
N ASN A 77 0.01 2.89 -1.65
CA ASN A 77 0.50 1.53 -1.41
C ASN A 77 -0.27 0.85 -0.27
N THR A 78 -1.60 0.77 -0.40
CA THR A 78 -2.54 0.31 0.64
C THR A 78 -3.55 -0.69 0.06
N LEU A 79 -4.62 -0.95 0.82
CA LEU A 79 -5.70 -1.85 0.42
C LEU A 79 -6.86 -1.08 -0.24
N ASN A 80 -7.69 -1.80 -0.96
CA ASN A 80 -9.09 -1.44 -1.15
C ASN A 80 -9.97 -2.69 -1.07
N ILE A 81 -11.23 -2.53 -0.70
CA ILE A 81 -12.18 -3.63 -0.56
C ILE A 81 -13.36 -3.35 -1.49
N ASP A 82 -13.60 -4.24 -2.44
CA ASP A 82 -14.61 -4.07 -3.51
C ASP A 82 -14.52 -2.72 -4.24
N ARG A 83 -13.29 -2.26 -4.50
CA ARG A 83 -13.03 -0.97 -5.18
C ARG A 83 -13.67 0.22 -4.48
N GLN A 84 -13.81 0.16 -3.16
CA GLN A 84 -14.36 1.26 -2.38
C GLN A 84 -13.27 2.12 -1.73
N PRO A 85 -13.52 3.42 -1.58
CA PRO A 85 -12.62 4.29 -0.87
C PRO A 85 -12.58 3.95 0.63
N GLN A 86 -11.49 4.36 1.28
CA GLN A 86 -11.44 4.39 2.74
C GLN A 86 -12.55 5.30 3.31
N TYR A 87 -13.00 5.01 4.52
CA TYR A 87 -13.91 5.86 5.27
C TYR A 87 -13.14 7.07 5.82
N ALA A 88 -13.45 8.27 5.29
CA ALA A 88 -12.68 9.50 5.55
C ALA A 88 -12.58 9.89 7.03
N ASN A 89 -13.59 9.58 7.85
CA ASN A 89 -13.59 9.87 9.29
C ASN A 89 -13.00 8.73 10.15
N GLY A 90 -12.44 7.69 9.53
CA GLY A 90 -11.70 6.65 10.23
C GLY A 90 -10.27 7.10 10.56
N LYS A 91 -9.59 6.30 11.38
CA LYS A 91 -8.16 6.45 11.63
C LYS A 91 -7.41 5.14 11.46
N ALA A 92 -6.12 5.25 11.18
CA ALA A 92 -5.16 4.16 11.29
C ALA A 92 -4.05 4.52 12.27
N PHE A 93 -3.50 3.55 12.99
CA PHE A 93 -2.42 3.81 13.95
C PHE A 93 -1.57 2.55 14.16
N VAL A 94 -0.34 2.73 14.65
CA VAL A 94 0.50 1.62 15.10
C VAL A 94 -0.11 1.06 16.38
N CYS A 95 -0.65 -0.16 16.30
CA CYS A 95 -1.30 -0.82 17.44
C CYS A 95 -0.36 -1.79 18.17
N GLU A 96 0.77 -2.16 17.54
CA GLU A 96 1.75 -3.08 18.11
C GLU A 96 3.10 -2.91 17.40
N GLU A 97 4.20 -3.00 18.13
CA GLU A 97 5.55 -3.07 17.57
C GLU A 97 6.49 -3.84 18.51
N ASN A 98 7.51 -4.48 17.93
CA ASN A 98 8.62 -5.01 18.69
C ASN A 98 9.90 -4.92 17.86
N THR A 99 10.86 -4.14 18.35
CA THR A 99 12.13 -3.87 17.67
C THR A 99 13.31 -4.67 18.23
N HIS A 100 13.09 -5.45 19.30
CA HIS A 100 14.14 -6.16 20.03
C HIS A 100 14.11 -7.67 19.78
N THR A 101 13.73 -8.08 18.59
CA THR A 101 13.65 -9.48 18.15
C THR A 101 14.56 -9.70 16.95
N ALA A 102 14.83 -10.97 16.62
CA ALA A 102 15.56 -11.32 15.40
C ALA A 102 14.83 -10.85 14.12
N GLN A 103 13.52 -10.67 14.19
CA GLN A 103 12.69 -10.13 13.10
C GLN A 103 11.82 -8.99 13.64
N PRO A 104 12.37 -7.76 13.68
CA PRO A 104 11.65 -6.58 14.13
C PRO A 104 10.36 -6.37 13.34
N TYR A 105 9.30 -5.90 14.00
CA TYR A 105 8.02 -5.65 13.32
C TYR A 105 7.23 -4.47 13.89
N ALA A 106 6.30 -3.96 13.08
CA ALA A 106 5.25 -3.04 13.48
C ALA A 106 3.92 -3.43 12.81
N ARG A 107 2.80 -3.22 13.50
CA ARG A 107 1.44 -3.54 13.02
C ARG A 107 0.56 -2.31 13.10
N LEU A 108 -0.07 -1.98 11.98
CA LEU A 108 -1.11 -0.97 11.87
C LEU A 108 -2.49 -1.60 12.06
N ASP A 109 -3.34 -0.92 12.82
CA ASP A 109 -4.79 -1.12 12.79
C ASP A 109 -5.39 -0.18 11.74
N LEU A 110 -6.07 -0.76 10.75
CA LEU A 110 -6.76 -0.07 9.65
C LEU A 110 -8.28 -0.21 9.76
N SER A 111 -8.80 -0.77 10.86
CA SER A 111 -10.19 -1.20 10.97
C SER A 111 -11.17 -0.05 10.83
N GLU A 112 -10.86 1.13 11.36
CA GLU A 112 -11.76 2.28 11.27
C GLU A 112 -11.85 2.87 9.85
N VAL A 113 -10.75 2.89 9.09
CA VAL A 113 -10.75 3.37 7.70
C VAL A 113 -11.40 2.38 6.74
N TYR A 114 -11.56 1.11 7.11
CA TYR A 114 -12.33 0.12 6.34
C TYR A 114 -13.63 -0.31 7.02
N LYS A 115 -14.14 0.46 8.00
CA LYS A 115 -15.28 0.03 8.84
C LYS A 115 -16.56 -0.30 8.08
N VAL A 116 -16.72 0.24 6.88
CA VAL A 116 -17.89 0.00 6.01
C VAL A 116 -17.83 -1.41 5.42
N GLN A 117 -16.63 -1.89 5.07
CA GLN A 117 -16.42 -3.16 4.38
C GLN A 117 -15.87 -4.27 5.29
N ALA A 118 -15.19 -3.91 6.39
CA ALA A 118 -14.50 -4.83 7.29
C ALA A 118 -14.89 -4.61 8.76
N CYS A 119 -14.87 -5.70 9.52
CA CYS A 119 -14.93 -5.70 10.98
C CYS A 119 -13.55 -5.46 11.58
N LYS A 120 -12.50 -6.01 10.96
CA LYS A 120 -11.10 -5.81 11.33
C LYS A 120 -10.23 -5.75 10.08
N ALA A 121 -9.22 -4.89 10.09
CA ALA A 121 -8.19 -4.86 9.06
C ALA A 121 -6.86 -4.51 9.71
N PHE A 122 -5.87 -5.39 9.58
CA PHE A 122 -4.52 -5.17 10.10
C PHE A 122 -3.49 -5.32 9.01
N ARG A 123 -2.47 -4.48 9.05
CA ARG A 123 -1.27 -4.58 8.22
C ARG A 123 -0.04 -4.68 9.09
N LYS A 124 0.74 -5.75 8.96
CA LYS A 124 1.98 -5.98 9.69
C LYS A 124 3.17 -5.88 8.73
N PHE A 125 4.18 -5.13 9.14
CA PHE A 125 5.47 -5.03 8.47
C PHE A 125 6.49 -5.77 9.33
N THR A 126 7.18 -6.76 8.75
CA THR A 126 8.23 -7.53 9.44
C THR A 126 9.52 -7.40 8.66
N LEU A 127 10.59 -6.96 9.31
CA LEU A 127 11.94 -7.03 8.76
C LEU A 127 12.45 -8.47 8.97
N VAL A 128 12.50 -9.24 7.88
CA VAL A 128 12.86 -10.67 7.91
C VAL A 128 14.38 -10.82 8.06
N ASN A 129 15.12 -9.99 7.34
CA ASN A 129 16.57 -9.82 7.39
C ASN A 129 16.92 -8.47 6.73
N ASP A 130 18.20 -8.12 6.65
CA ASP A 130 18.64 -6.82 6.11
C ASP A 130 18.17 -6.52 4.68
N HIS A 131 17.82 -7.54 3.89
CA HIS A 131 17.45 -7.40 2.49
C HIS A 131 15.97 -7.62 2.21
N THR A 132 15.17 -8.01 3.21
CA THR A 132 13.81 -8.51 2.99
C THR A 132 12.84 -7.99 4.04
N ILE A 133 11.72 -7.43 3.58
CA ILE A 133 10.55 -7.10 4.41
C ILE A 133 9.33 -7.87 3.92
N GLU A 134 8.53 -8.36 4.86
CA GLU A 134 7.20 -8.88 4.61
C GLU A 134 6.12 -7.88 5.01
N VAL A 135 5.11 -7.74 4.15
CA VAL A 135 3.85 -7.04 4.44
C VAL A 135 2.73 -8.06 4.49
N GLU A 136 2.21 -8.29 5.69
CA GLU A 136 1.07 -9.18 5.94
C GLU A 136 -0.19 -8.36 6.22
N ASP A 137 -1.20 -8.53 5.38
CA ASP A 137 -2.54 -8.00 5.55
C ASP A 137 -3.49 -9.11 5.99
N LYS A 138 -4.27 -8.84 7.04
CA LYS A 138 -5.34 -9.71 7.55
C LYS A 138 -6.62 -8.90 7.68
N VAL A 139 -7.66 -9.32 6.96
CA VAL A 139 -8.95 -8.62 6.91
C VAL A 139 -10.07 -9.58 7.26
N GLU A 140 -10.90 -9.20 8.24
CA GLU A 140 -12.18 -9.83 8.55
C GLU A 140 -13.30 -8.98 7.94
N LEU A 141 -13.93 -9.49 6.89
CA LEU A 141 -14.88 -8.76 6.05
C LEU A 141 -16.31 -8.86 6.61
N ARG A 142 -17.11 -7.81 6.37
CA ARG A 142 -18.53 -7.80 6.70
C ARG A 142 -19.35 -8.62 5.72
N ASN A 143 -19.02 -8.52 4.43
CA ASN A 143 -19.59 -9.36 3.39
C ASN A 143 -18.60 -10.50 3.08
N PRO A 144 -18.96 -11.77 3.34
CA PRO A 144 -18.08 -12.91 3.10
C PRO A 144 -17.68 -13.15 1.65
N SER A 145 -18.34 -12.49 0.69
CA SER A 145 -18.05 -12.58 -0.74
C SER A 145 -17.22 -11.41 -1.29
N SER A 146 -16.83 -10.46 -0.43
CA SER A 146 -16.00 -9.32 -0.84
C SER A 146 -14.60 -9.75 -1.27
N THR A 147 -13.96 -8.92 -2.10
CA THR A 147 -12.58 -9.07 -2.53
C THR A 147 -11.73 -7.96 -1.95
N VAL A 148 -10.59 -8.32 -1.36
CA VAL A 148 -9.56 -7.37 -0.95
C VAL A 148 -8.53 -7.24 -2.06
N PHE A 149 -8.22 -6.01 -2.44
CA PHE A 149 -7.17 -5.69 -3.38
C PHE A 149 -6.00 -5.07 -2.63
N TRP A 150 -4.79 -5.58 -2.89
CA TRP A 150 -3.54 -4.98 -2.45
C TRP A 150 -2.93 -4.23 -3.62
N THR A 151 -2.51 -2.97 -3.41
CA THR A 151 -1.91 -2.16 -4.48
C THR A 151 -0.58 -1.57 -4.06
N ALA A 152 0.30 -1.36 -5.04
CA ALA A 152 1.51 -0.55 -4.90
C ALA A 152 1.85 0.19 -6.20
N ALA A 153 2.22 1.46 -6.12
CA ALA A 153 2.67 2.29 -7.23
C ALA A 153 4.18 2.23 -7.39
N THR A 154 4.69 2.23 -8.62
CA THR A 154 6.13 2.28 -8.90
C THR A 154 6.44 3.06 -10.19
N LYS A 155 7.63 3.66 -10.26
CA LYS A 155 8.25 4.19 -11.49
C LYS A 155 9.17 3.18 -12.17
N ALA A 156 9.41 2.03 -11.55
CA ALA A 156 10.27 1.00 -12.10
C ALA A 156 9.61 0.32 -13.31
N ASP A 157 10.43 -0.21 -14.21
CA ASP A 157 9.96 -1.15 -15.23
C ASP A 157 9.60 -2.47 -14.54
N VAL A 158 8.38 -2.95 -14.77
CA VAL A 158 7.84 -4.13 -14.07
C VAL A 158 7.73 -5.31 -15.04
N THR A 159 8.33 -6.44 -14.66
CA THR A 159 8.11 -7.74 -15.31
C THR A 159 7.40 -8.69 -14.37
N ILE A 160 6.25 -9.21 -14.77
CA ILE A 160 5.47 -10.16 -13.96
C ILE A 160 5.76 -11.60 -14.39
N ASN A 161 6.02 -12.47 -13.43
CA ASN A 161 6.08 -13.91 -13.59
C ASN A 161 5.26 -14.59 -12.49
N GLY A 162 3.95 -14.74 -12.75
CA GLY A 162 3.00 -15.29 -11.78
C GLY A 162 2.99 -14.50 -10.47
N SER A 163 3.37 -15.15 -9.37
CA SER A 163 3.44 -14.56 -8.03
C SER A 163 4.64 -13.64 -7.80
N VAL A 164 5.55 -13.47 -8.77
CA VAL A 164 6.74 -12.61 -8.64
C VAL A 164 6.65 -11.43 -9.58
N ALA A 165 6.80 -10.22 -9.04
CA ALA A 165 7.05 -9.01 -9.82
C ALA A 165 8.52 -8.61 -9.67
N GLN A 166 9.24 -8.52 -10.78
CA GLN A 166 10.59 -7.99 -10.85
C GLN A 166 10.51 -6.51 -11.25
N LEU A 167 11.03 -5.62 -10.41
CA LEU A 167 11.10 -4.18 -10.62
C LEU A 167 12.53 -3.82 -11.02
N GLN A 168 12.70 -3.08 -12.11
CA GLN A 168 14.00 -2.59 -12.59
C GLN A 168 14.03 -1.06 -12.68
N LYS A 169 15.03 -0.44 -12.05
CA LYS A 169 15.22 1.02 -12.04
C LYS A 169 16.69 1.34 -11.76
N ASP A 170 17.25 2.33 -12.45
CA ASP A 170 18.64 2.79 -12.28
C ASP A 170 19.69 1.67 -12.33
N GLY A 171 19.48 0.68 -13.21
CA GLY A 171 20.37 -0.49 -13.36
C GLY A 171 20.32 -1.50 -12.22
N LYS A 172 19.39 -1.35 -11.28
CA LYS A 172 19.18 -2.24 -10.12
C LYS A 172 17.88 -3.01 -10.26
N VAL A 173 17.75 -4.08 -9.47
CA VAL A 173 16.58 -4.96 -9.47
C VAL A 173 16.07 -5.17 -8.05
N PHE A 174 14.76 -5.21 -7.91
CA PHE A 174 14.05 -5.50 -6.66
C PHE A 174 12.88 -6.44 -6.95
N TYR A 175 12.48 -7.24 -5.96
CA TYR A 175 11.49 -8.29 -6.15
C TYR A 175 10.35 -8.14 -5.17
N PHE A 176 9.12 -8.21 -5.68
CA PHE A 176 7.93 -8.48 -4.86
C PHE A 176 7.47 -9.90 -5.13
N ARG A 177 7.14 -10.65 -4.08
CA ARG A 177 6.66 -12.03 -4.16
C ARG A 177 5.40 -12.21 -3.33
N ILE A 178 4.36 -12.75 -3.94
CA ILE A 178 3.13 -13.13 -3.23
C ILE A 178 3.38 -14.46 -2.52
N LEU A 179 3.38 -14.44 -1.19
CA LEU A 179 3.39 -15.63 -0.33
C LEU A 179 1.97 -16.11 0.00
N SER A 180 1.01 -15.19 0.00
CA SER A 180 -0.41 -15.48 0.24
C SER A 180 -1.29 -14.45 -0.49
N PRO A 181 -2.43 -14.85 -1.08
CA PRO A 181 -2.91 -16.22 -1.21
C PRO A 181 -2.07 -17.03 -2.21
N GLU A 182 -1.99 -18.35 -2.00
CA GLU A 182 -1.27 -19.24 -2.90
C GLU A 182 -1.91 -19.25 -4.29
N GLY A 183 -1.08 -19.28 -5.34
CA GLY A 183 -1.53 -19.26 -6.74
C GLY A 183 -1.98 -17.90 -7.26
N ALA A 184 -1.97 -16.84 -6.44
CA ALA A 184 -2.23 -15.49 -6.92
C ALA A 184 -1.12 -14.98 -7.84
N THR A 185 -1.50 -14.07 -8.73
CA THR A 185 -0.62 -13.44 -9.71
C THR A 185 -0.73 -11.93 -9.57
N PHE A 186 0.39 -11.23 -9.79
CA PHE A 186 0.37 -9.78 -9.89
C PHE A 186 -0.28 -9.34 -11.20
N HIS A 187 -1.10 -8.30 -11.13
CA HIS A 187 -1.57 -7.55 -12.29
C HIS A 187 -0.94 -6.17 -12.30
N THR A 188 -0.80 -5.58 -13.49
CA THR A 188 -0.31 -4.21 -13.63
C THR A 188 -1.23 -3.37 -14.50
N TYR A 189 -1.30 -2.08 -14.20
CA TYR A 189 -1.99 -1.09 -15.01
C TYR A 189 -1.34 0.30 -14.82
N PRO A 190 -1.42 1.20 -15.80
CA PRO A 190 -0.95 2.56 -15.61
C PRO A 190 -1.83 3.29 -14.57
N ALA A 191 -1.23 4.08 -13.70
CA ALA A 191 -2.00 5.02 -12.89
C ALA A 191 -2.61 6.11 -13.81
N TYR A 192 -3.83 6.53 -13.50
CA TYR A 192 -4.59 7.47 -14.33
C TYR A 192 -5.41 8.43 -13.49
N ASN A 193 -5.59 9.64 -14.00
CA ASN A 193 -6.43 10.66 -13.42
C ASN A 193 -7.90 10.22 -13.49
N THR A 194 -8.66 10.40 -12.42
CA THR A 194 -10.08 10.06 -12.33
C THR A 194 -10.99 11.27 -12.51
N TYR A 195 -10.41 12.48 -12.55
CA TYR A 195 -11.14 13.73 -12.70
C TYR A 195 -10.39 14.74 -13.60
N LEU A 196 -11.14 15.59 -14.29
CA LEU A 196 -10.59 16.61 -15.17
C LEU A 196 -9.91 17.75 -14.38
N GLY A 197 -8.68 18.08 -14.75
CA GLY A 197 -7.92 19.18 -14.14
C GLY A 197 -6.91 18.74 -13.08
N GLU A 198 -6.96 17.46 -12.66
CA GLU A 198 -5.91 16.87 -11.84
C GLU A 198 -4.54 16.98 -12.54
N LYS A 199 -3.47 17.13 -11.74
CA LYS A 199 -2.09 17.17 -12.26
C LYS A 199 -1.79 15.90 -13.05
N PRO A 200 -1.16 16.01 -14.24
CA PRO A 200 -0.86 14.84 -15.05
C PRO A 200 -0.08 13.76 -14.29
N ILE A 201 -0.47 12.49 -14.46
CA ILE A 201 0.28 11.33 -13.97
C ILE A 201 1.05 10.73 -15.16
N LYS A 202 2.36 10.54 -15.00
CA LYS A 202 3.24 10.00 -16.05
C LYS A 202 4.21 8.99 -15.47
N GLY A 203 4.38 7.87 -16.17
CA GLY A 203 5.39 6.85 -15.84
C GLY A 203 5.16 6.17 -14.49
N ILE A 204 3.91 6.04 -14.04
CA ILE A 204 3.54 5.31 -12.82
C ILE A 204 2.79 4.04 -13.21
N THR A 205 3.32 2.91 -12.79
CA THR A 205 2.70 1.59 -12.90
C THR A 205 2.14 1.19 -11.54
N MET A 206 0.88 0.77 -11.50
CA MET A 206 0.27 0.15 -10.33
C MET A 206 0.45 -1.36 -10.42
N LEU A 207 0.96 -1.98 -9.36
CA LEU A 207 0.88 -3.41 -9.11
C LEU A 207 -0.37 -3.70 -8.28
N GLU A 208 -1.00 -4.83 -8.55
CA GLU A 208 -2.21 -5.25 -7.85
C GLU A 208 -2.27 -6.75 -7.61
N ILE A 209 -2.82 -7.13 -6.46
CA ILE A 209 -3.23 -8.49 -6.12
C ILE A 209 -4.71 -8.46 -5.78
N ALA A 210 -5.51 -9.32 -6.39
CA ALA A 210 -6.89 -9.58 -5.96
C ALA A 210 -6.94 -10.79 -5.03
N CYS A 211 -7.53 -10.64 -3.85
CA CYS A 211 -7.74 -11.69 -2.86
C CYS A 211 -9.22 -11.80 -2.52
N PRO A 212 -9.97 -12.67 -3.21
CA PRO A 212 -11.33 -13.02 -2.81
C PRO A 212 -11.32 -13.60 -1.39
N ALA A 213 -12.33 -13.25 -0.60
CA ALA A 213 -12.44 -13.76 0.76
C ALA A 213 -12.71 -15.27 0.79
N GLN A 214 -12.13 -15.94 1.80
CA GLN A 214 -12.45 -17.32 2.15
C GLN A 214 -13.12 -17.32 3.52
N GLY A 215 -14.42 -17.61 3.57
CA GLY A 215 -15.21 -17.58 4.81
C GLY A 215 -15.21 -16.20 5.48
N GLY A 216 -15.23 -15.13 4.69
CA GLY A 216 -15.18 -13.75 5.19
C GLY A 216 -13.83 -13.29 5.73
N LYS A 217 -12.76 -14.04 5.48
CA LYS A 217 -11.40 -13.65 5.80
C LYS A 217 -10.56 -13.54 4.54
N ALA A 218 -9.71 -12.53 4.47
CA ALA A 218 -8.69 -12.39 3.45
C ALA A 218 -7.32 -12.26 4.11
N LYS A 219 -6.33 -12.93 3.54
CA LYS A 219 -4.93 -12.82 3.93
C LYS A 219 -4.11 -12.56 2.68
N ILE A 220 -3.32 -11.49 2.70
CA ILE A 220 -2.35 -11.19 1.67
C ILE A 220 -0.99 -11.08 2.34
N THR A 221 0.03 -11.74 1.81
CA THR A 221 1.40 -11.59 2.30
C THR A 221 2.31 -11.38 1.12
N VAL A 222 2.98 -10.23 1.10
CA VAL A 222 3.94 -9.86 0.05
C VAL A 222 5.32 -9.74 0.69
N GLU A 223 6.24 -10.55 0.20
CA GLU A 223 7.67 -10.41 0.48
C GLU A 223 8.28 -9.42 -0.51
N MET A 224 9.11 -8.51 -0.01
CA MET A 224 9.77 -7.46 -0.76
C MET A 224 11.28 -7.50 -0.49
N SER A 225 12.08 -7.77 -1.51
CA SER A 225 13.51 -8.03 -1.34
C SER A 225 14.41 -7.45 -2.41
N SER A 226 15.61 -7.03 -2.00
CA SER A 226 16.72 -6.68 -2.91
C SER A 226 17.48 -7.92 -3.40
N LYS A 227 17.15 -9.10 -2.88
CA LYS A 227 17.67 -10.41 -3.32
C LYS A 227 16.53 -11.21 -3.94
N LYS A 228 16.89 -12.12 -4.86
CA LYS A 228 15.93 -13.01 -5.50
C LYS A 228 15.52 -14.13 -4.58
#